data_AF-A0A380EKV9-F1
#
_entry.id   AF-A0A380EKV9-F1
#
_cell.length_a   1.000
_cell.length_b   1.000
_cell.length_c   1.000
_cell.angle_alpha   90.00
_cell.angle_beta   90.00
_cell.angle_gamma   90.00
#
_symmetry.space_group_name_H-M   'P 1'
#
loop_
_entity.id
_entity.type
_entity.pdbx_description
1 polymer ?
#
loop_
_entity_poly.entity_id
_entity_poly.type
_entity_poly.pdbx_seq_one_letter_code
_entity_poly.pdbx_strand_id
1 'polypeptide(L)' 'MSNYSRAYIRHLIKAEETFGIRLTTIHNLHFLLKLMEDIRQAIREDRLLDFKEEFFEQYGLNVENPKNF' A
#
# COMPACT_ATOMS: atom_id res chain seq x y z
N MET A 1 15.52 -25.18 26.66
CA MET A 1 15.52 -25.00 25.19
C MET A 1 14.43 -25.89 24.61
N SER A 2 13.25 -25.34 24.38
CA SER A 2 12.05 -26.11 24.02
C SER A 2 11.94 -26.22 22.51
N ASN A 3 11.76 -27.45 22.03
CA ASN A 3 11.64 -27.81 20.63
C ASN A 3 10.30 -27.29 20.07
N TYR A 4 10.26 -26.05 19.59
CA TYR A 4 9.18 -25.64 18.68
C TYR A 4 9.24 -26.54 17.46
N SER A 5 8.28 -27.45 17.33
CA SER A 5 8.28 -28.42 16.25
C SER A 5 8.25 -27.68 14.91
N ARG A 6 8.93 -28.21 13.87
CA ARG A 6 8.87 -27.64 12.51
C ARG A 6 7.42 -27.43 12.02
N ALA A 7 6.46 -28.18 12.56
CA ALA A 7 5.04 -27.99 12.31
C ALA A 7 4.49 -26.67 12.90
N TYR A 8 4.94 -26.28 14.11
CA TYR A 8 4.53 -25.04 14.75
C TYR A 8 5.04 -23.80 13.99
N ILE A 9 6.33 -23.80 13.60
CA ILE A 9 6.91 -22.71 12.81
C ILE A 9 6.22 -22.60 11.44
N ARG A 10 5.94 -23.73 10.76
CA ARG A 10 5.18 -23.72 9.49
C ARG A 10 3.76 -23.21 9.65
N HIS A 11 3.07 -23.54 10.75
CA HIS A 11 1.75 -22.99 11.01
C HIS A 11 1.82 -21.48 11.22
N LEU A 12 2.85 -20.98 11.90
CA LEU A 12 3.02 -19.56 12.19
C LEU A 12 3.23 -18.76 10.89
N ILE A 13 4.09 -19.26 10.00
CA ILE A 13 4.31 -18.66 8.67
C ILE A 13 3.02 -18.68 7.85
N LYS A 14 2.27 -19.79 7.83
CA LYS A 14 1.00 -19.89 7.08
C LYS A 14 -0.12 -19.02 7.66
N ALA A 15 -0.12 -18.82 8.98
CA ALA A 15 -1.01 -17.87 9.65
C ALA A 15 -0.62 -16.43 9.30
N GLU A 16 0.67 -16.09 9.29
CA GLU A 16 1.20 -14.81 8.82
C GLU A 16 1.00 -14.59 7.31
N GLU A 17 0.95 -15.62 6.48
CA GLU A 17 0.57 -15.50 5.05
C GLU A 17 -0.90 -15.08 4.92
N THR A 18 -1.80 -15.74 5.65
CA THR A 18 -3.24 -15.43 5.59
C THR A 18 -3.57 -14.10 6.27
N PHE A 19 -2.88 -13.77 7.35
CA PHE A 19 -2.99 -12.48 8.04
C PHE A 19 -2.31 -11.38 7.23
N GLY A 20 -1.20 -11.69 6.56
CA GLY A 20 -0.48 -10.82 5.64
C GLY A 20 -1.34 -10.40 4.45
N ILE A 21 -2.05 -11.32 3.82
CA ILE A 21 -2.99 -10.98 2.73
C ILE A 21 -4.10 -10.04 3.23
N ARG A 22 -4.65 -10.26 4.43
CA ARG A 22 -5.65 -9.36 5.00
C ARG A 22 -5.09 -7.98 5.32
N LEU A 23 -3.88 -7.92 5.87
CA LEU A 23 -3.17 -6.67 6.14
C LEU A 23 -2.89 -5.91 4.84
N THR A 24 -2.46 -6.59 3.78
CA THR A 24 -2.27 -6.00 2.46
C THR A 24 -3.58 -5.45 1.91
N THR A 25 -4.68 -6.20 2.01
CA THR A 25 -6.00 -5.71 1.57
C THR A 25 -6.45 -4.48 2.37
N ILE A 26 -6.29 -4.48 3.69
CA ILE A 26 -6.64 -3.35 4.55
C ILE A 26 -5.75 -2.14 4.23
N HIS A 27 -4.46 -2.36 4.07
CA HIS A 27 -3.49 -1.32 3.69
C HIS A 27 -3.84 -0.71 2.32
N ASN A 28 -4.11 -1.55 1.31
CA ASN A 28 -4.47 -1.11 -0.03
C ASN A 28 -5.78 -0.32 -0.04
N LEU A 29 -6.79 -0.79 0.71
CA LEU A 29 -8.07 -0.10 0.82
C LEU A 29 -7.89 1.25 1.52
N HIS A 30 -7.14 1.29 2.62
CA HIS A 30 -6.85 2.53 3.35
C HIS A 30 -6.10 3.53 2.46
N PHE A 31 -5.09 3.04 1.73
CA PHE A 31 -4.35 3.84 0.75
C PHE A 31 -5.28 4.43 -0.32
N LEU A 32 -6.14 3.61 -0.94
CA LEU A 32 -7.06 4.07 -1.97
C LEU A 32 -8.08 5.08 -1.45
N LEU A 33 -8.62 4.86 -0.25
CA LEU A 33 -9.54 5.80 0.40
C LEU A 33 -8.87 7.14 0.67
N LYS A 34 -7.62 7.12 1.15
CA LYS A 34 -6.84 8.32 1.42
C LYS A 34 -6.50 9.08 0.14
N LEU A 35 -6.06 8.37 -0.90
CA LEU A 35 -5.80 8.95 -2.21
C LEU A 35 -7.05 9.66 -2.77
N MET A 36 -8.21 9.02 -2.68
CA MET A 36 -9.46 9.62 -3.16
C MET A 36 -9.91 10.81 -2.31
N GLU A 37 -9.59 10.84 -1.02
CA GLU A 37 -9.80 12.00 -0.16
C GLU A 37 -8.95 13.19 -0.59
N ASP A 38 -7.66 12.95 -0.82
CA ASP A 38 -6.71 13.99 -1.23
C ASP A 38 -7.06 14.53 -2.63
N ILE A 39 -7.47 13.67 -3.57
CA ILE A 39 -7.99 14.09 -4.89
C ILE A 39 -9.24 14.98 -4.75
N ARG A 40 -10.20 14.59 -3.91
CA ARG A 40 -11.41 15.41 -3.68
C ARG A 40 -11.06 16.77 -3.09
N GLN A 41 -10.07 16.83 -2.21
CA GLN A 41 -9.61 18.09 -1.64
C GLN A 41 -8.93 18.97 -2.71
N ALA A 42 -8.05 18.39 -3.52
CA ALA A 42 -7.39 19.11 -4.61
C ALA A 42 -8.38 19.66 -5.65
N ILE A 43 -9.46 18.95 -5.94
CA ILE A 43 -10.56 19.45 -6.81
C ILE A 43 -11.26 20.65 -6.18
N ARG A 44 -11.56 20.62 -4.87
CA ARG A 44 -12.20 21.75 -4.17
C ARG A 44 -11.33 23.00 -4.11
N GLU A 45 -10.01 22.79 -4.08
CA GLU A 45 -8.99 23.85 -4.04
C GLU A 45 -8.53 24.27 -5.45
N ASP A 46 -9.13 23.73 -6.52
CA ASP A 46 -8.79 23.97 -7.93
C ASP A 46 -7.30 23.71 -8.27
N ARG A 47 -6.64 22.82 -7.52
CA ARG A 47 -5.21 22.48 -7.63
C ARG A 47 -4.95 21.02 -8.01
N LEU A 48 -5.89 20.41 -8.73
CA LEU A 48 -5.81 18.99 -9.10
C LEU A 48 -4.56 18.65 -9.93
N LEU A 49 -4.14 19.56 -10.81
CA LEU A 49 -2.95 19.36 -11.64
C LEU A 49 -1.67 19.39 -10.80
N ASP A 50 -1.56 20.34 -9.88
CA ASP A 50 -0.42 20.43 -8.95
C ASP A 50 -0.34 19.18 -8.06
N PHE A 51 -1.49 18.74 -7.51
CA PHE A 51 -1.57 17.49 -6.74
C PHE A 51 -1.12 16.27 -7.56
N LYS A 52 -1.48 16.21 -8.85
CA LYS A 52 -1.04 15.13 -9.74
C LYS A 52 0.48 15.16 -9.90
N GLU A 53 1.09 16.32 -10.15
CA GLU A 53 2.53 16.43 -10.32
C GLU A 53 3.27 16.00 -9.03
N GLU A 54 2.87 16.54 -7.88
CA GLU A 54 3.40 16.16 -6.56
C GLU A 54 3.29 14.64 -6.32
N PHE A 55 2.12 14.06 -6.59
CA PHE A 55 1.90 12.62 -6.41
C PHE A 55 2.80 11.79 -7.33
N PHE A 56 2.93 12.18 -8.59
CA PHE A 56 3.75 11.47 -9.59
C PHE A 56 5.25 11.59 -9.30
N GLU A 57 5.71 12.72 -8.77
CA GLU A 57 7.08 12.88 -8.28
C GLU A 57 7.35 12.00 -7.06
N GLN A 58 6.47 12.01 -6.06
CA GLN A 58 6.64 11.20 -4.85
C GLN A 58 6.60 9.70 -5.13
N TYR A 59 5.74 9.26 -6.05
CA TYR A 59 5.65 7.86 -6.45
C TYR A 59 6.70 7.45 -7.50
N GLY A 60 7.49 8.40 -8.03
CA GLY A 60 8.46 8.11 -9.07
C GLY A 60 7.81 7.58 -10.35
N LEU A 61 6.64 8.11 -10.71
CA LEU A 61 5.94 7.81 -11.96
C LEU A 61 6.34 8.76 -13.10
N ASN A 62 7.09 9.83 -12.80
CA ASN A 62 7.65 10.78 -13.76
C ASN A 62 8.99 10.31 -14.41
N VAL A 63 9.38 9.05 -14.24
CA VAL A 63 10.58 8.46 -14.88
C VAL A 63 10.19 7.54 -16.05
N GLU A 64 11.02 7.49 -17.10
CA GLU A 64 10.87 6.66 -18.31
C GLU A 64 10.75 5.14 -18.05
N ASN A 65 10.82 4.69 -16.79
CA ASN A 65 10.56 3.32 -16.38
C ASN A 65 9.91 3.32 -14.99
N PRO A 66 8.57 3.49 -14.89
CA PRO A 66 7.90 3.50 -13.60
C PRO A 66 8.16 2.17 -12.89
N LYS A 67 8.50 2.23 -11.60
CA LYS A 67 8.60 1.02 -10.77
C LYS A 67 7.23 0.37 -10.74
N ASN A 68 7.06 -0.68 -11.55
CA ASN A 68 5.87 -1.52 -11.50
C ASN A 68 5.86 -2.24 -10.16
N PHE A 69 4.78 -2.03 -9.40
CA PHE A 69 4.43 -2.81 -8.22
C PHE A 69 4.23 -4.29 -8.57
#